data_AF-A0A536N605-F1
#
_entry.id   AF-A0A536N605-F1
#
_cell.length_a   1.000
_cell.length_b   1.000
_cell.length_c   1.000
_cell.angle_alpha   90.00
_cell.angle_beta   90.00
_cell.angle_gamma   90.00
#
_symmetry.space_group_name_H-M   'P 1'
#
loop_
_entity.id
_entity.type
_entity.pdbx_description
1 polymer ?
#
loop_
_entity_poly.entity_id
_entity_poly.type
_entity_poly.pdbx_seq_one_letter_code
_entity_poly.pdbx_strand_id
1 'polypeptide(L)'
;MRRVLRWDGIVTQTDAVGEVTAIVEYVERERPADLRDQPFEIVVQGSTAADDPAQASETVRPYVDVGATWWIDADWDAAPVHSVRRRIQAGPPGM
;
A
#
# COMPACT_ATOMS: atom_id res chain seq x y z
N MET A 1 -3.61 12.21 11.33
CA MET A 1 -4.68 13.19 11.08
C MET A 1 -4.23 14.45 10.31
N ARG A 2 -3.18 15.19 10.71
CA ARG A 2 -2.75 16.43 10.00
C ARG A 2 -2.49 16.27 8.49
N ARG A 3 -1.92 15.14 8.07
CA ARG A 3 -1.63 14.83 6.65
C ARG A 3 -2.88 14.62 5.80
N VAL A 4 -3.92 14.01 6.39
CA VAL A 4 -5.22 13.79 5.72
C VAL A 4 -5.84 15.12 5.31
N LEU A 5 -5.72 16.16 6.13
CA LEU A 5 -6.25 17.50 5.84
C LEU A 5 -5.54 18.20 4.67
N ARG A 6 -4.35 17.72 4.29
CA ARG A 6 -3.54 18.27 3.18
C ARG A 6 -3.66 17.45 1.90
N TRP A 7 -4.33 16.30 1.96
CA TRP A 7 -4.40 15.37 0.83
C TRP A 7 -2.99 14.86 0.40
N ASP A 8 -2.07 14.71 1.38
CA ASP A 8 -0.68 14.29 1.16
C ASP A 8 -0.52 12.76 1.02
N GLY A 9 -1.30 12.18 0.10
CA GLY A 9 -1.16 10.78 -0.28
C GLY A 9 -2.18 10.32 -1.31
N ILE A 10 -1.96 9.11 -1.81
CA ILE A 10 -2.83 8.45 -2.80
C ILE A 10 -3.10 7.00 -2.37
N VAL A 11 -4.32 6.54 -2.63
CA VAL A 11 -4.66 5.11 -2.60
C VAL A 11 -4.73 4.63 -4.05
N THR A 12 -3.83 3.74 -4.44
CA THR A 12 -3.76 3.26 -5.83
C THR A 12 -5.00 2.44 -6.16
N GLN A 13 -5.56 2.65 -7.35
CA GLN A 13 -6.65 1.86 -7.89
C GLN A 13 -6.12 0.82 -8.88
N THR A 14 -5.01 0.18 -8.49
CA THR A 14 -4.29 -0.84 -9.25
C THR A 14 -3.42 -1.65 -8.29
N ASP A 15 -3.26 -2.93 -8.61
CA ASP A 15 -2.34 -3.88 -7.98
C ASP A 15 -1.19 -4.27 -8.92
N ALA A 16 -1.10 -3.69 -10.12
CA ALA A 16 0.01 -3.93 -11.01
C ALA A 16 1.25 -3.16 -10.55
N VAL A 17 2.31 -3.86 -10.13
CA VAL A 17 3.57 -3.25 -9.65
C VAL A 17 4.12 -2.20 -10.63
N GLY A 18 4.09 -2.48 -11.94
CA GLY A 18 4.57 -1.54 -12.96
C GLY A 18 3.74 -0.26 -13.05
N GLU A 19 2.43 -0.32 -12.79
CA GLU A 19 1.59 0.87 -12.72
C GLU A 19 1.84 1.66 -11.42
N VAL A 20 2.09 0.96 -10.31
CA VAL A 20 2.51 1.60 -9.06
C VAL A 20 3.85 2.34 -9.24
N THR A 21 4.82 1.74 -9.94
CA THR A 21 6.08 2.41 -10.32
C THR A 21 5.80 3.70 -11.09
N ALA A 22 4.95 3.65 -12.11
CA ALA A 22 4.62 4.83 -12.91
C ALA A 22 3.91 5.92 -12.09
N ILE A 23 3.08 5.54 -11.11
CA ILE A 23 2.45 6.48 -10.16
C ILE A 23 3.51 7.13 -9.27
N VAL A 24 4.44 6.37 -8.72
CA VAL A 24 5.53 6.89 -7.86
C VAL A 24 6.36 7.91 -8.63
N GLU A 25 6.81 7.55 -9.83
CA GLU A 25 7.59 8.43 -10.71
C GLU A 25 6.80 9.70 -11.10
N TYR A 26 5.50 9.57 -11.33
CA TYR A 26 4.63 10.71 -11.59
C TYR A 26 4.56 11.66 -10.38
N VAL A 27 4.35 11.11 -9.18
CA VAL A 27 4.30 11.89 -7.94
C VAL A 27 5.62 12.62 -7.70
N GLU A 28 6.76 11.95 -7.86
CA GLU A 28 8.09 12.55 -7.68
C GLU A 28 8.34 13.70 -8.67
N ARG A 29 7.91 13.53 -9.93
CA ARG A 29 8.09 14.53 -10.98
C ARG A 29 7.20 15.75 -10.80
N GLU A 30 5.90 15.52 -10.53
CA GLU A 30 4.87 16.55 -10.59
C GLU A 30 4.65 17.27 -9.25
N ARG A 31 5.13 16.73 -8.12
CA ARG A 31 4.95 17.40 -6.83
C ARG A 31 5.65 18.78 -6.83
N PRO A 32 4.93 19.85 -6.43
CA PRO A 32 5.47 21.20 -6.28
C PRO A 32 6.75 21.23 -5.45
N ALA A 33 7.70 22.07 -5.83
CA ALA A 33 9.02 22.12 -5.22
C ALA A 33 8.98 22.36 -3.69
N ASP A 34 8.04 23.16 -3.21
CA ASP A 34 7.82 23.47 -1.78
C ASP A 34 7.23 22.29 -0.98
N LEU A 35 6.73 21.27 -1.67
CA LEU A 35 6.17 20.06 -1.06
C LEU A 35 7.11 18.85 -1.16
N ARG A 36 8.18 18.90 -1.96
CA ARG A 36 9.06 17.74 -2.22
C ARG A 36 9.69 17.14 -0.96
N ASP A 37 10.08 17.98 -0.01
CA ASP A 37 10.67 17.52 1.26
C ASP A 37 9.61 17.06 2.29
N GLN A 38 8.32 17.17 1.96
CA GLN A 38 7.23 16.74 2.84
C GLN A 38 6.81 15.31 2.51
N PRO A 39 6.53 14.45 3.50
CA PRO A 39 6.09 13.08 3.27
C PRO A 39 4.82 12.99 2.40
N PHE A 40 4.78 12.06 1.46
CA PHE A 40 3.60 11.73 0.65
C PHE A 40 3.37 10.21 0.70
N GLU A 41 2.18 9.77 1.15
CA GLU A 41 1.92 8.33 1.23
C GLU A 41 1.43 7.78 -0.09
N ILE A 42 2.00 6.66 -0.49
CA ILE A 42 1.49 5.81 -1.55
C ILE A 42 0.96 4.55 -0.88
N VAL A 43 -0.36 4.37 -0.92
CA VAL A 43 -1.07 3.26 -0.30
C VAL A 43 -1.49 2.28 -1.39
N VAL A 44 -0.99 1.05 -1.32
CA VAL A 44 -1.34 -0.04 -2.23
C VAL A 44 -2.28 -1.00 -1.52
N GLN A 45 -3.10 -1.70 -2.30
CA GLN A 45 -4.15 -2.59 -1.81
C GLN A 45 -3.96 -3.97 -2.43
N GLY A 46 -4.29 -5.01 -1.68
CA GLY A 46 -4.29 -6.39 -2.16
C GLY A 46 -4.56 -7.37 -1.03
N SER A 47 -4.38 -8.67 -1.27
CA SER A 47 -4.63 -9.71 -0.28
C SER A 47 -3.36 -10.49 0.00
N THR A 48 -3.07 -10.75 1.28
CA THR A 48 -1.95 -11.63 1.69
C THR A 48 -2.46 -12.90 2.38
N ALA A 49 -1.61 -13.92 2.46
CA ALA A 49 -1.92 -15.12 3.22
C ALA A 49 -1.84 -14.85 4.73
N ALA A 50 -2.85 -15.29 5.48
CA ALA A 50 -2.91 -15.09 6.93
C ALA A 50 -2.03 -16.07 7.72
N ASP A 51 -1.76 -17.24 7.15
CA ASP A 51 -1.10 -18.37 7.79
C ASP A 51 0.38 -18.49 7.43
N ASP A 52 0.87 -17.66 6.52
CA ASP A 52 2.27 -17.60 6.10
C ASP A 52 2.79 -16.14 6.08
N PRO A 53 3.33 -15.65 7.21
CA PRO A 53 3.88 -14.29 7.28
C PRO A 53 5.05 -14.05 6.33
N ALA A 54 5.81 -15.09 5.96
CA ALA A 54 6.91 -14.97 5.02
C ALA A 54 6.36 -14.73 3.61
N GLN A 55 5.39 -15.53 3.17
CA GLN A 55 4.69 -15.31 1.90
C GLN A 55 3.97 -13.95 1.87
N ALA A 56 3.36 -13.53 2.98
CA ALA A 56 2.73 -12.22 3.06
C ALA A 56 3.74 -11.07 2.84
N SER A 57 4.93 -11.19 3.44
CA SER A 57 6.01 -10.22 3.23
C SER A 57 6.56 -10.26 1.80
N GLU A 58 6.74 -11.45 1.22
CA GLU A 58 7.14 -11.62 -0.18
C GLU A 58 6.13 -11.04 -1.17
N THR A 59 4.84 -11.11 -0.84
CA THR A 59 3.75 -10.54 -1.65
C THR A 59 3.83 -9.01 -1.69
N VAL A 60 4.16 -8.37 -0.57
CA VAL A 60 4.15 -6.90 -0.47
C VAL A 60 5.48 -6.27 -0.88
N ARG A 61 6.59 -7.00 -0.77
CA ARG A 61 7.94 -6.50 -1.03
C ARG A 61 8.14 -5.81 -2.40
N PRO A 62 7.59 -6.31 -3.53
CA PRO A 62 7.71 -5.62 -4.82
C PRO A 62 7.11 -4.21 -4.82
N TYR A 63 6.09 -3.94 -4.00
CA TYR A 63 5.49 -2.61 -3.88
C TYR A 63 6.34 -1.68 -3.02
N VAL A 64 6.92 -2.21 -1.94
CA VAL A 64 7.88 -1.47 -1.10
C VAL A 64 9.10 -1.06 -1.93
N ASP A 65 9.62 -1.99 -2.74
CA ASP A 65 10.79 -1.76 -3.60
C ASP A 65 10.57 -0.62 -4.60
N VAL A 66 9.32 -0.32 -4.97
CA VAL A 66 8.96 0.78 -5.88
C VAL A 66 8.43 2.02 -5.17
N GLY A 67 8.45 2.07 -3.83
CA GLY A 67 8.11 3.27 -3.06
C GLY A 67 6.71 3.31 -2.45
N ALA A 68 6.00 2.18 -2.39
CA ALA A 68 4.79 2.09 -1.57
C ALA A 68 5.12 2.27 -0.08
N THR A 69 4.26 3.00 0.63
CA THR A 69 4.45 3.36 2.04
C THR A 69 3.48 2.65 2.98
N TRP A 70 2.33 2.21 2.46
CA TRP A 70 1.30 1.48 3.21
C TRP A 70 0.69 0.38 2.36
N TRP A 71 0.26 -0.66 3.05
CA TRP A 71 -0.51 -1.76 2.49
C TRP A 71 -1.90 -1.82 3.16
N ILE A 72 -2.94 -1.89 2.35
CA ILE A 72 -4.28 -2.27 2.78
C ILE A 72 -4.48 -3.73 2.40
N ASP A 73 -4.53 -4.59 3.43
CA ASP A 73 -4.92 -5.98 3.23
C ASP A 73 -6.44 -6.07 3.09
N ALA A 74 -6.89 -6.17 1.85
CA ALA A 74 -8.29 -6.22 1.48
C ALA A 74 -8.56 -7.26 0.41
N ASP A 75 -9.71 -7.90 0.58
CA ASP A 75 -10.34 -8.75 -0.41
C ASP A 75 -11.73 -8.16 -0.63
N TRP A 76 -11.85 -7.40 -1.72
CA TRP A 76 -12.99 -6.55 -2.02
C TRP A 76 -14.16 -7.32 -2.64
N ASP A 77 -13.95 -8.58 -3.06
CA ASP A 77 -14.91 -9.40 -3.81
C ASP A 77 -15.79 -10.30 -2.93
N ALA A 78 -16.01 -9.90 -1.67
CA ALA A 78 -16.81 -10.57 -0.63
C ALA A 78 -16.08 -11.62 0.23
N ALA A 79 -14.96 -11.21 0.83
CA ALA A 79 -14.28 -11.99 1.86
C ALA A 79 -15.21 -12.39 3.03
N PRO A 80 -15.29 -13.67 3.41
CA PRO A 80 -16.04 -14.05 4.60
C PRO A 80 -15.35 -13.49 5.86
N VAL A 81 -16.13 -13.03 6.86
CA VAL A 81 -15.62 -12.35 8.07
C VAL A 81 -14.47 -13.10 8.76
N HIS A 82 -14.50 -14.44 8.77
CA HIS A 82 -13.46 -15.25 9.40
C HIS A 82 -12.12 -15.19 8.67
N SER A 83 -12.08 -14.99 7.35
CA SER A 83 -10.81 -14.84 6.61
C SER A 83 -10.17 -13.49 6.93
N VAL A 84 -10.96 -12.42 6.94
CA VAL A 84 -10.52 -11.07 7.32
C VAL A 84 -10.01 -11.05 8.76
N ARG A 85 -10.74 -11.67 9.70
CA ARG A 85 -10.30 -11.75 11.10
C ARG A 85 -8.96 -12.48 11.26
N ARG A 86 -8.72 -13.55 10.48
CA ARG A 86 -7.43 -14.26 10.50
C ARG A 86 -6.28 -13.36 10.03
N ARG A 87 -6.47 -12.59 8.95
CA ARG A 87 -5.43 -11.64 8.49
C ARG A 87 -5.15 -10.54 9.50
N ILE A 88 -6.19 -9.98 10.14
CA ILE A 88 -6.01 -9.00 11.23
C ILE A 88 -5.19 -9.60 12.38
N GLN A 89 -5.43 -10.87 12.74
CA GLN A 89 -4.69 -11.56 13.81
C GLN A 89 -3.24 -11.90 13.42
N ALA A 90 -3.00 -12.18 12.13
CA ALA A 90 -1.65 -12.39 11.60
C ALA A 90 -0.78 -11.14 11.70
N GLY A 91 -1.40 -9.96 11.75
CA GLY A 91 -0.71 -8.68 11.80
C GLY A 91 -0.32 -8.18 10.41
N PRO A 92 0.37 -7.04 10.32
CA PRO A 92 0.79 -6.49 9.04
C PRO A 92 1.80 -7.42 8.35
N PRO A 93 1.77 -7.53 7.00
CA PRO A 93 2.87 -8.11 6.26
C PRO A 93 4.15 -7.32 6.55
N GLY A 94 5.29 -7.99 6.64
CA GLY A 94 6.58 -7.33 6.89
C GLY A 94 6.95 -6.45 5.70
N MET A 95 6.58 -5.16 5.76
CA MET A 95 7.06 -4.10 4.87
C MET A 95 8.39 -3.55 5.34
#